data_AF-A0A1V3WS81-F1
#
_entry.id   AF-A0A1V3WS81-F1
#
_cell.length_a   1.000
_cell.length_b   1.000
_cell.length_c   1.000
_cell.angle_alpha   90.00
_cell.angle_beta   90.00
_cell.angle_gamma   90.00
#
_symmetry.space_group_name_H-M   'P 1'
#
loop_
_entity.id
_entity.type
_entity.pdbx_description
1 polymer ?
#
loop_
_entity_poly.entity_id
_entity_poly.type
_entity_poly.pdbx_seq_one_letter_code
_entity_poly.pdbx_strand_id
1 'polypeptide(L)'
;MPTGDRLLIPTGAETLRLKGYLIMSRNSSRDYAEFADMVEAMEPETAAVVLAGMDRYYCCQPLGSYSRRQWMATQLVRRLADPHPSDVDDEWPDPDARANWEEVRQRCLAVAVAMLEEAR
;
A
#
# COMPACT_ATOMS: atom_id res chain seq x y z
N MET A 1 0.69 -35.41 14.47
CA MET A 1 1.54 -34.23 14.20
C MET A 1 1.15 -33.68 12.86
N PRO A 2 1.02 -32.36 12.67
CA PRO A 2 0.89 -31.82 11.33
C PRO A 2 2.21 -32.11 10.61
N THR A 3 2.14 -32.82 9.49
CA THR A 3 3.28 -33.06 8.60
C THR A 3 3.84 -31.72 8.17
N GLY A 4 5.16 -31.57 8.16
CA GLY A 4 5.87 -30.41 7.62
C GLY A 4 5.70 -30.33 6.10
N ASP A 5 4.47 -30.18 5.64
CA ASP A 5 4.12 -30.05 4.23
C ASP A 5 4.56 -28.67 3.74
N ARG A 6 5.17 -28.66 2.55
CA ARG A 6 5.67 -27.44 1.92
C ARG A 6 4.47 -26.59 1.48
N LEU A 7 4.40 -25.37 1.98
CA LEU A 7 3.40 -24.38 1.57
C LEU A 7 3.98 -23.49 0.47
N LEU A 8 3.22 -23.31 -0.61
CA LEU A 8 3.48 -22.25 -1.59
C LEU A 8 2.84 -20.96 -1.07
N ILE A 9 3.67 -19.93 -0.88
CA ILE A 9 3.24 -18.61 -0.41
C ILE A 9 3.59 -17.56 -1.47
N PRO A 10 2.86 -16.44 -1.55
CA PRO A 10 3.24 -15.33 -2.40
C PRO A 10 4.61 -14.78 -2.00
N THR A 11 5.38 -14.34 -2.99
CA THR A 11 6.61 -13.58 -2.77
C THR A 11 6.31 -12.25 -2.08
N GLY A 12 7.34 -11.62 -1.51
CA GLY A 12 7.22 -10.28 -0.93
C GLY A 12 6.68 -9.26 -1.95
N ALA A 13 7.15 -9.32 -3.20
CA ALA A 13 6.70 -8.42 -4.26
C ALA A 13 5.24 -8.68 -4.70
N GLU A 14 4.77 -9.93 -4.68
CA GLU A 14 3.36 -10.25 -4.94
C GLU A 14 2.46 -9.77 -3.80
N THR A 15 2.88 -10.03 -2.57
CA THR A 15 2.16 -9.60 -1.36
C THR A 15 2.06 -8.08 -1.30
N LEU A 16 3.14 -7.37 -1.62
CA LEU A 16 3.17 -5.91 -1.58
C LEU A 16 2.23 -5.29 -2.62
N ARG A 17 2.22 -5.81 -3.85
CA ARG A 17 1.28 -5.35 -4.88
C ARG A 17 -0.18 -5.62 -4.49
N LEU A 18 -0.46 -6.80 -3.92
CA LEU A 18 -1.78 -7.10 -3.38
C LEU A 18 -2.17 -6.14 -2.27
N LYS A 19 -1.24 -5.82 -1.36
CA LYS A 19 -1.46 -4.86 -0.28
C LYS A 19 -1.76 -3.46 -0.81
N GLY A 20 -1.01 -2.98 -1.81
CA GLY A 20 -1.31 -1.72 -2.51
C GLY A 20 -2.72 -1.72 -3.14
N TYR A 21 -3.14 -2.83 -3.74
CA TYR A 21 -4.51 -2.98 -4.25
C TYR A 21 -5.57 -2.95 -3.14
N LEU A 22 -5.31 -3.55 -1.98
CA LEU A 22 -6.23 -3.52 -0.84
C LEU A 22 -6.36 -2.11 -0.24
N ILE A 23 -5.26 -1.35 -0.13
CA ILE A 23 -5.30 0.07 0.22
C ILE A 23 -6.21 0.83 -0.75
N MET A 24 -6.12 0.57 -2.05
CA MET A 24 -6.99 1.19 -3.06
C MET A 24 -8.47 0.78 -2.92
N SER A 25 -8.74 -0.48 -2.58
CA SER A 25 -10.09 -1.04 -2.57
C SER A 25 -10.86 -0.81 -1.28
N ARG A 26 -10.19 -0.90 -0.13
CA ARG A 26 -10.79 -0.87 1.21
C ARG A 26 -10.48 0.41 1.96
N ASN A 27 -9.27 0.93 1.79
CA ASN A 27 -8.80 2.15 2.47
C ASN A 27 -8.95 2.06 3.99
N SER A 28 -8.43 0.99 4.63
CA SER A 28 -8.50 0.81 6.08
C SER A 28 -7.17 1.12 6.77
N SER A 29 -7.23 1.58 8.02
CA SER A 29 -6.06 1.86 8.86
C SER A 29 -5.16 0.63 9.01
N ARG A 30 -5.76 -0.56 9.17
CA ARG A 30 -5.03 -1.84 9.19
C ARG A 30 -4.26 -2.09 7.90
N ASP A 31 -4.84 -1.81 6.73
CA ASP A 31 -4.13 -1.99 5.46
C ASP A 31 -2.89 -1.09 5.36
N TYR A 32 -2.97 0.13 5.90
CA TYR A 32 -1.81 1.03 5.96
C TYR A 32 -0.76 0.57 6.96
N ALA A 33 -1.16 0.11 8.15
CA ALA A 33 -0.23 -0.40 9.16
C ALA A 33 0.53 -1.64 8.64
N GLU A 34 -0.19 -2.63 8.10
CA GLU A 34 0.42 -3.83 7.51
C GLU A 34 1.34 -3.48 6.33
N PHE A 35 0.99 -2.47 5.53
CA PHE A 35 1.85 -1.97 4.46
C PHE A 35 3.13 -1.33 5.00
N ALA A 36 3.02 -0.50 6.03
CA ALA A 36 4.17 0.15 6.67
C ALA A 36 5.15 -0.87 7.28
N ASP A 37 4.65 -1.95 7.89
CA ASP A 37 5.46 -3.04 8.41
C ASP A 37 6.21 -3.78 7.28
N MET A 38 5.54 -4.00 6.14
CA MET A 38 6.20 -4.60 4.98
C MET A 38 7.31 -3.70 4.42
N VAL A 39 7.09 -2.39 4.36
CA VAL A 39 8.08 -1.41 3.88
C VAL A 39 9.28 -1.35 4.82
N GLU A 40 9.07 -1.39 6.13
CA GLU A 40 10.14 -1.47 7.12
C GLU A 40 11.05 -2.69 6.88
N ALA A 41 10.50 -3.81 6.42
CA ALA A 41 11.27 -5.02 6.13
C ALA A 41 12.05 -5.01 4.79
N MET A 42 11.79 -4.09 3.86
CA MET A 42 12.39 -4.13 2.51
C MET A 42 12.87 -2.79 1.93
N GLU A 43 12.77 -1.70 2.68
CA GLU A 43 13.08 -0.32 2.28
C GLU A 43 12.05 0.32 1.30
N PRO A 44 11.81 1.64 1.41
CA PRO A 44 10.85 2.35 0.56
C PRO A 44 11.13 2.29 -0.95
N GLU A 45 12.40 2.31 -1.35
CA GLU A 45 12.84 2.31 -2.75
C GLU A 45 12.52 0.97 -3.42
N THR A 46 12.78 -0.15 -2.73
CA THR A 46 12.39 -1.49 -3.19
C THR A 46 10.87 -1.58 -3.33
N ALA A 47 10.13 -1.04 -2.36
CA ALA A 47 8.68 -1.00 -2.43
C ALA A 47 8.18 -0.18 -3.63
N ALA A 48 8.81 0.96 -3.92
CA ALA A 48 8.48 1.80 -5.06
C ALA A 48 8.67 1.07 -6.40
N VAL A 49 9.79 0.38 -6.60
CA VAL A 49 10.05 -0.42 -7.81
C VAL A 49 8.97 -1.49 -8.01
N VAL A 50 8.58 -2.19 -6.94
CA VAL A 50 7.53 -3.21 -6.99
C VAL A 50 6.17 -2.60 -7.34
N LEU A 51 5.83 -1.46 -6.72
CA LEU A 51 4.54 -0.81 -6.88
C LEU A 51 4.40 -0.05 -8.21
N ALA A 52 5.50 0.40 -8.81
CA ALA A 52 5.51 0.94 -10.18
C ALA A 52 5.00 -0.10 -11.20
N GLY A 53 5.20 -1.39 -10.91
CA GLY A 53 4.67 -2.50 -11.70
C GLY A 53 3.18 -2.80 -11.50
N MET A 54 2.46 -2.11 -10.59
CA MET A 54 1.06 -2.44 -10.26
C MET A 54 0.14 -2.41 -11.48
N ASP A 55 0.31 -1.44 -12.38
CA ASP A 55 -0.53 -1.29 -13.56
C ASP A 55 -0.50 -2.54 -14.45
N ARG A 56 0.61 -3.28 -14.47
CA ARG A 56 0.70 -4.54 -15.23
C ARG A 56 -0.26 -5.63 -14.71
N TYR A 57 -0.56 -5.61 -13.41
CA TYR A 57 -1.30 -6.68 -12.74
C TYR A 57 -2.72 -6.29 -12.32
N TYR A 58 -2.96 -5.00 -12.07
CA TYR A 58 -4.20 -4.49 -11.45
C TYR A 58 -4.90 -3.41 -12.29
N CYS A 59 -4.68 -3.36 -13.60
CA CYS A 59 -5.45 -2.51 -14.53
C CYS A 59 -6.92 -2.95 -14.63
N CYS A 60 -7.76 -2.64 -13.64
CA CYS A 60 -9.20 -2.87 -13.71
C CYS A 60 -9.93 -1.55 -13.99
N GLN A 61 -10.74 -1.53 -15.05
CA GLN A 61 -11.70 -0.44 -15.30
C GLN A 61 -12.86 -0.57 -14.29
N PRO A 62 -13.34 0.54 -13.69
CA PRO A 62 -14.63 0.50 -13.02
C PRO A 62 -15.71 0.11 -14.04
N LEU A 63 -16.58 -0.85 -13.68
CA LEU A 63 -17.78 -1.17 -14.45
C LEU A 63 -18.59 0.11 -14.68
N GLY A 64 -18.65 0.58 -15.93
CA GLY A 64 -19.45 1.74 -16.33
C GLY A 64 -18.68 3.03 -16.70
N SER A 65 -17.34 3.07 -16.63
CA SER A 65 -16.58 4.26 -17.06
C SER A 65 -15.83 4.02 -18.38
N TYR A 66 -16.30 4.66 -19.46
CA TYR A 66 -15.66 4.66 -20.79
C TYR A 66 -14.50 5.65 -20.93
N SER A 67 -13.92 6.16 -19.84
CA SER A 67 -12.88 7.19 -19.96
C SER A 67 -11.76 7.04 -18.94
N ARG A 68 -10.58 6.75 -19.50
CA ARG A 68 -9.25 6.55 -18.90
C ARG A 68 -9.03 5.22 -18.18
N ARG A 69 -8.04 4.46 -18.67
CA ARG A 69 -7.28 3.52 -17.83
C ARG A 69 -6.90 4.29 -16.56
N GLN A 70 -7.42 3.88 -15.41
CA GLN A 70 -6.97 4.45 -14.14
C GLN A 70 -5.65 3.76 -13.81
N TRP A 71 -4.57 4.54 -13.85
CA TRP A 71 -3.22 4.07 -13.52
C TRP A 71 -3.21 3.87 -12.00
N MET A 72 -3.31 2.60 -11.58
CA MET A 72 -3.36 2.21 -10.17
C MET A 72 -2.12 2.66 -9.43
N ALA A 73 -0.93 2.57 -10.05
CA ALA A 73 0.29 3.07 -9.46
C ALA A 73 0.21 4.57 -9.14
N THR A 74 -0.25 5.40 -10.10
CA THR A 74 -0.41 6.84 -9.89
C THR A 74 -1.46 7.17 -8.83
N GLN A 75 -2.56 6.44 -8.80
CA GLN A 75 -3.61 6.65 -7.79
C GLN A 75 -3.14 6.21 -6.40
N LEU A 76 -2.35 5.13 -6.31
CA LEU A 76 -1.74 4.68 -5.07
C LEU A 76 -0.76 5.72 -4.52
N VAL A 77 0.09 6.33 -5.35
CA VAL A 77 0.99 7.42 -4.92
C VAL A 77 0.21 8.51 -4.19
N ARG A 78 -0.90 8.98 -4.76
CA ARG A 78 -1.73 10.03 -4.14
C ARG A 78 -2.29 9.59 -2.78
N ARG A 79 -2.68 8.32 -2.68
CA ARG A 79 -3.28 7.73 -1.47
C ARG A 79 -2.24 7.43 -0.37
N LEU A 80 -0.99 7.19 -0.75
CA LEU A 80 0.13 6.99 0.18
C LEU A 80 0.75 8.33 0.63
N ALA A 81 0.72 9.35 -0.22
CA ALA A 81 1.24 10.68 0.11
C ALA A 81 0.41 11.39 1.20
N ASP A 82 -0.88 11.09 1.29
CA ASP A 82 -1.77 11.57 2.34
C ASP A 82 -2.76 10.47 2.77
N PRO A 83 -2.33 9.54 3.65
CA PRO A 83 -3.18 8.45 4.11
C PRO A 83 -4.39 8.96 4.90
N HIS A 84 -5.58 8.66 4.42
CA HIS A 84 -6.85 9.00 5.08
C HIS A 84 -7.77 7.78 5.11
N PRO A 85 -7.57 6.86 6.07
CA PRO A 85 -8.34 5.63 6.18
C PRO A 85 -9.81 5.91 6.47
N SER A 86 -10.69 5.02 6.01
CA SER A 86 -12.16 5.16 6.09
C SER A 86 -12.76 4.70 7.41
N ASP A 87 -11.98 4.01 8.23
CA ASP A 87 -12.39 3.36 9.49
C ASP A 87 -11.80 4.04 10.73
N VAL A 88 -11.13 5.18 10.57
CA VAL A 88 -10.58 5.97 11.67
C VAL A 88 -11.05 7.41 11.53
N ASP A 89 -11.67 7.92 12.59
CA ASP A 89 -12.00 9.34 12.73
C ASP A 89 -10.76 10.12 13.20
N ASP A 90 -10.80 11.46 13.12
CA ASP A 90 -9.68 12.32 13.53
C ASP A 90 -9.33 12.20 15.04
N GLU A 91 -10.17 11.54 15.84
CA GLU A 91 -9.96 11.28 17.26
C GLU A 91 -9.22 9.95 17.50
N TRP A 92 -7.93 10.05 17.77
CA TRP A 92 -7.11 8.93 18.23
C TRP A 92 -7.34 8.67 19.73
N PRO A 93 -7.50 7.41 20.17
CA PRO A 93 -7.88 7.08 21.55
C PRO A 93 -6.85 7.54 22.60
N ASP A 94 -5.56 7.55 22.24
CA ASP A 94 -4.45 7.91 23.11
C ASP A 94 -3.23 8.42 22.32
N PRO A 95 -2.24 9.05 22.99
CA PRO A 95 -1.05 9.59 22.35
C PRO A 95 -0.15 8.56 21.67
N ASP A 96 -0.08 7.32 22.17
CA ASP A 96 0.76 6.26 21.63
C ASP A 96 0.18 5.74 20.31
N ALA A 97 -1.15 5.59 20.25
CA ALA A 97 -1.88 5.27 19.03
C ALA A 97 -1.67 6.33 17.94
N ARG A 98 -1.66 7.61 18.34
CA ARG A 98 -1.37 8.72 17.42
C ARG A 98 0.08 8.71 16.93
N ALA A 99 1.05 8.45 17.81
CA ALA A 99 2.45 8.36 17.44
C ALA A 99 2.70 7.21 16.45
N ASN A 100 2.11 6.05 16.72
CA ASN A 100 2.15 4.89 15.83
C ASN A 100 1.54 5.21 14.45
N TRP A 101 0.41 5.93 14.42
CA TRP A 101 -0.18 6.35 13.15
C TRP A 101 0.70 7.32 12.36
N GLU A 102 1.35 8.27 13.03
CA GLU A 102 2.25 9.21 12.36
C GLU A 102 3.47 8.48 11.75
N GLU A 103 3.97 7.43 12.42
CA GLU A 103 5.00 6.56 11.86
C GLU A 103 4.53 5.81 10.60
N VAL A 104 3.30 5.26 10.64
CA VAL A 104 2.67 4.63 9.46
C VAL A 104 2.55 5.64 8.30
N ARG A 105 2.09 6.87 8.58
CA ARG A 105 1.99 7.94 7.57
C ARG A 105 3.35 8.28 6.98
N GLN A 106 4.37 8.42 7.81
CA GLN A 106 5.72 8.74 7.35
C GLN A 106 6.28 7.66 6.42
N ARG A 107 6.07 6.39 6.75
CA ARG A 107 6.49 5.27 5.90
C ARG A 107 5.73 5.24 4.57
N CYS A 108 4.43 5.51 4.59
CA CYS A 108 3.63 5.65 3.37
C CYS A 108 4.12 6.79 2.48
N LEU A 109 4.40 7.96 3.08
CA LEU A 109 4.92 9.12 2.37
C LEU A 109 6.28 8.84 1.73
N ALA A 110 7.19 8.16 2.45
CA ALA A 110 8.49 7.78 1.91
C ALA A 110 8.37 6.94 0.63
N VAL A 111 7.46 5.96 0.61
CA VAL A 111 7.19 5.17 -0.60
C VAL A 111 6.58 6.02 -1.71
N ALA A 112 5.64 6.91 -1.39
CA ALA A 112 5.03 7.80 -2.38
C ALA A 112 6.07 8.70 -3.06
N VAL A 113 7.03 9.24 -2.28
CA VAL A 113 8.16 10.02 -2.79
C VAL A 113 9.05 9.15 -3.67
N ALA A 114 9.47 7.98 -3.21
CA ALA A 114 10.32 7.07 -3.98
C ALA A 114 9.67 6.66 -5.32
N MET A 115 8.35 6.41 -5.33
CA MET A 115 7.61 6.12 -6.56
C MET A 115 7.57 7.30 -7.54
N LEU A 116 7.55 8.55 -7.05
CA LEU A 116 7.60 9.74 -7.90
C LEU A 116 9.01 10.00 -8.44
N GLU A 117 10.05 9.63 -7.69
CA GLU A 117 11.44 9.75 -8.12
C GLU A 117 11.80 8.70 -9.19
N GLU A 118 11.34 7.46 -9.04
CA GLU A 118 11.52 6.39 -10.04
C GLU A 118 10.79 6.68 -11.37
N ALA A 119 9.76 7.54 -11.35
CA ALA A 119 8.99 7.90 -12.54
C ALA A 119 9.62 9.05 -13.38
N ARG A 120 10.73 9.66 -12.92
CA ARG A 120 11.44 10.75 -13.62
C ARG A 120 12.45 10.23 -14.62
#